data_AF-A0A9E6BF55-F1
#
_entry.id   AF-A0A9E6BF55-F1
#
_cell.length_a   1.000
_cell.length_b   1.000
_cell.length_c   1.000
_cell.angle_alpha   90.00
_cell.angle_beta   90.00
_cell.angle_gamma   90.00
#
_symmetry.space_group_name_H-M   'P 1'
#
loop_
_entity.id
_entity.type
_entity.pdbx_description
1 polymer ?
#
loop_
_entity_poly.entity_id
_entity_poly.type
_entity_poly.pdbx_seq_one_letter_code
_entity_poly.pdbx_strand_id
1 'polypeptide(L)'
;MEQKEVFFVDTTTRDGSQSNWAAGMPVGMMEAILPDLDKVGYRSLCCPLMQLHMKKVIRDLKEDPWAMVRMFAEKAPNTKKGVILQPSIFPFDLLDFNREAIELYDRLLVEYGA
;
A
#
# COMPACT_ATOMS: atom_id res chain seq x y z
N MET A 1 -12.73 -34.61 5.00
CA MET A 1 -12.50 -33.20 5.41
C MET A 1 -13.30 -32.34 4.46
N GLU A 2 -14.12 -31.44 4.98
CA GLU A 2 -14.89 -30.49 4.15
C GLU A 2 -13.90 -29.54 3.44
N GLN A 3 -14.08 -29.35 2.13
CA GLN A 3 -13.16 -28.56 1.32
C GLN A 3 -13.39 -27.06 1.62
N LYS A 4 -12.51 -26.48 2.43
CA LYS A 4 -12.55 -25.05 2.75
C LYS A 4 -12.01 -24.24 1.59
N GLU A 5 -12.75 -23.20 1.22
CA GLU A 5 -12.32 -22.20 0.24
C GLU A 5 -11.07 -21.47 0.78
N VAL A 6 -10.03 -21.37 -0.07
CA VAL A 6 -8.78 -20.69 0.25
C VAL A 6 -8.74 -19.38 -0.51
N PHE A 7 -8.45 -18.30 0.21
CA PHE A 7 -8.32 -16.97 -0.36
C PHE A 7 -6.86 -16.53 -0.38
N PHE A 8 -6.49 -15.76 -1.41
CA PHE A 8 -5.14 -15.22 -1.57
C PHE A 8 -5.13 -13.70 -1.42
N VAL A 9 -4.03 -13.18 -0.86
CA VAL A 9 -3.73 -11.76 -0.79
C VAL A 9 -2.50 -11.53 -1.66
N ASP A 10 -2.58 -10.62 -2.63
CA ASP A 10 -1.41 -10.24 -3.41
C ASP A 10 -0.50 -9.34 -2.58
N THR A 11 0.81 -9.58 -2.65
CA THR A 11 1.83 -8.80 -1.94
C THR A 11 2.88 -8.21 -2.88
N THR A 12 2.66 -8.28 -4.20
CA THR A 12 3.66 -7.98 -5.22
C THR A 12 4.19 -6.56 -5.11
N THR A 13 3.29 -5.56 -5.07
CA THR A 13 3.65 -4.13 -5.07
C THR A 13 4.18 -3.63 -3.72
N ARG A 14 3.90 -4.35 -2.63
CA ARG A 14 4.37 -4.02 -1.27
C ARG A 14 5.49 -4.94 -0.82
N ASP A 15 5.15 -6.11 -0.29
CA ASP A 15 6.13 -6.97 0.41
C ASP A 15 7.12 -7.63 -0.56
N GLY A 16 6.67 -7.94 -1.78
CA GLY A 16 7.51 -8.40 -2.87
C GLY A 16 8.57 -7.36 -3.24
N SER A 17 8.16 -6.12 -3.49
CA SER A 17 9.10 -5.01 -3.74
C SER A 17 10.00 -4.74 -2.54
N GLN A 18 9.46 -4.73 -1.31
CA GLN A 18 10.21 -4.48 -0.09
C GLN A 18 11.34 -5.51 0.10
N SER A 19 11.03 -6.78 -0.08
CA SER A 19 11.97 -7.89 0.16
C SER A 19 12.98 -8.06 -0.96
N ASN A 20 12.53 -7.91 -2.21
CA ASN A 20 13.38 -8.22 -3.37
C ASN A 20 14.13 -6.99 -3.90
N TRP A 21 13.51 -5.80 -3.87
CA TRP A 21 14.02 -4.59 -4.51
C TRP A 21 14.19 -3.43 -3.53
N ALA A 22 14.32 -3.71 -2.24
CA ALA A 22 14.46 -2.69 -1.19
C ALA A 22 13.35 -1.61 -1.26
N ALA A 23 12.12 -2.05 -1.55
CA ALA A 23 10.92 -1.23 -1.78
C ALA A 23 11.03 -0.26 -2.97
N GLY A 24 11.97 -0.48 -3.90
CA GLY A 24 12.31 0.41 -4.99
C GLY A 24 11.53 0.23 -6.28
N MET A 25 10.34 -0.40 -6.26
CA MET A 25 9.49 -0.47 -7.46
C MET A 25 8.94 0.92 -7.80
N PRO A 26 9.17 1.48 -9.01
CA PRO A 26 8.62 2.78 -9.41
C PRO A 26 7.08 2.74 -9.51
N VAL A 27 6.39 3.87 -9.26
CA VAL A 27 4.92 3.89 -9.26
C VAL A 27 4.36 3.54 -10.63
N GLY A 28 5.02 3.94 -11.73
CA GLY A 28 4.61 3.57 -13.08
C GLY A 28 4.63 2.04 -13.35
N MET A 29 5.52 1.29 -12.68
CA MET A 29 5.50 -0.17 -12.78
C MET A 29 4.34 -0.79 -11.98
N MET A 30 4.00 -0.19 -10.83
CA MET A 30 2.82 -0.60 -10.06
C MET A 30 1.54 -0.33 -10.86
N GLU A 31 1.43 0.87 -11.43
CA GLU A 31 0.31 1.29 -12.28
C GLU A 31 0.09 0.32 -13.45
N ALA A 32 1.17 -0.08 -14.12
CA ALA A 32 1.11 -0.98 -15.26
C ALA A 32 0.51 -2.35 -14.93
N ILE A 33 0.74 -2.89 -13.73
CA ILE A 33 0.29 -4.24 -13.34
C ILE A 33 -1.05 -4.25 -12.60
N LEU A 34 -1.46 -3.14 -11.98
CA LEU A 34 -2.67 -3.06 -11.16
C LEU A 34 -3.97 -3.49 -11.86
N PRO A 35 -4.25 -3.09 -13.12
CA PRO A 35 -5.46 -3.52 -13.81
C PRO A 35 -5.56 -5.04 -14.02
N ASP A 36 -4.43 -5.73 -14.07
CA ASP A 36 -4.42 -7.19 -14.19
C ASP A 36 -4.60 -7.85 -12.83
N LEU A 37 -3.94 -7.33 -11.78
CA LEU A 37 -4.15 -7.78 -10.40
C LEU A 37 -5.62 -7.64 -9.98
N ASP A 38 -6.30 -6.58 -10.42
CA ASP A 38 -7.69 -6.32 -10.10
C ASP A 38 -8.67 -7.36 -10.69
N LYS A 39 -8.29 -7.99 -11.80
CA LYS A 39 -9.11 -9.01 -12.48
C LYS A 39 -8.95 -10.42 -11.89
N VAL A 40 -7.91 -10.67 -11.10
CA VAL A 40 -7.59 -12.02 -10.60
C VAL A 40 -8.61 -12.51 -9.57
N GLY A 41 -9.20 -11.61 -8.79
CA GLY A 41 -10.09 -11.96 -7.69
C GLY A 41 -9.36 -12.23 -6.37
N TYR A 42 -8.24 -11.55 -6.11
CA TYR A 42 -7.60 -11.59 -4.80
C TYR A 42 -8.55 -11.08 -3.70
N ARG A 43 -8.38 -11.60 -2.48
CA ARG A 43 -9.10 -11.09 -1.30
C ARG A 43 -8.75 -9.64 -1.00
N SER A 44 -7.49 -9.29 -1.22
CA SER A 44 -7.00 -7.92 -1.14
C SER A 44 -5.65 -7.77 -1.83
N LEU A 45 -5.31 -6.54 -2.20
CA LEU A 45 -3.97 -6.13 -2.60
C LEU A 45 -3.28 -5.50 -1.39
N CYS A 46 -2.16 -6.06 -0.95
CA CYS A 46 -1.31 -5.43 0.06
C CYS A 46 -0.58 -4.25 -0.59
N CYS A 47 -1.02 -3.03 -0.29
CA CYS A 47 -0.56 -1.81 -0.94
C CYS A 47 0.65 -1.20 -0.20
N PRO A 48 1.62 -0.58 -0.91
CA PRO A 48 2.81 0.04 -0.33
C PRO A 48 2.49 1.41 0.29
N LEU A 49 1.52 1.44 1.21
CA LEU A 49 0.98 2.67 1.81
C LEU A 49 1.30 2.76 3.31
N MET A 50 2.27 1.98 3.79
CA MET A 50 2.86 2.21 5.11
C MET A 50 3.83 3.39 5.02
N GLN A 51 4.02 4.12 6.11
CA GLN A 51 4.80 5.37 6.17
C GLN A 51 6.25 5.20 5.68
N LEU A 52 6.87 4.03 5.91
CA LEU A 52 8.17 3.68 5.34
C LEU A 52 8.18 3.71 3.81
N HIS A 53 7.12 3.21 3.17
CA HIS A 53 6.97 3.20 1.71
C HIS A 53 6.68 4.61 1.19
N MET A 54 5.83 5.39 1.88
CA MET A 54 5.62 6.80 1.53
C MET A 54 6.94 7.57 1.53
N LYS A 55 7.78 7.37 2.55
CA LYS A 55 9.13 7.93 2.61
C LYS A 55 10.01 7.45 1.45
N LYS A 56 9.93 6.17 1.08
CA LYS A 56 10.67 5.60 -0.06
C LYS A 56 10.30 6.29 -1.38
N VAL A 57 9.00 6.43 -1.63
CA VAL A 57 8.44 7.08 -2.82
C VAL A 57 8.90 8.55 -2.91
N ILE A 58 8.82 9.30 -1.81
CA ILE A 58 9.27 10.69 -1.77
C ILE A 58 10.79 10.81 -1.90
N ARG A 59 11.54 10.10 -1.03
CA ARG A 59 12.97 10.34 -0.83
C ARG A 59 13.81 9.72 -1.94
N ASP A 60 13.50 8.49 -2.34
CA ASP A 60 14.35 7.69 -3.21
C ASP A 60 13.80 7.69 -4.65
N LEU A 61 12.49 7.54 -4.84
CA LEU A 61 11.88 7.52 -6.17
C LEU A 61 11.58 8.92 -6.72
N LYS A 62 11.48 9.94 -5.84
CA LYS A 62 11.15 11.33 -6.20
C LYS A 62 9.77 11.47 -6.86
N GLU A 63 8.81 10.68 -6.41
CA GLU A 63 7.44 10.63 -6.93
C GLU A 63 6.42 11.09 -5.88
N ASP A 64 5.19 11.43 -6.30
CA ASP A 64 4.12 11.85 -5.39
C ASP A 64 3.42 10.61 -4.78
N PRO A 65 3.58 10.37 -3.47
CA PRO A 65 2.98 9.21 -2.82
C PRO A 65 1.45 9.31 -2.71
N TRP A 66 0.87 10.51 -2.67
CA TRP A 66 -0.57 10.68 -2.61
C TRP A 66 -1.21 10.49 -3.99
N ALA A 67 -0.50 10.83 -5.06
CA ALA A 67 -0.90 10.44 -6.42
C ALA A 67 -0.88 8.91 -6.56
N MET A 68 0.12 8.23 -5.99
CA MET A 68 0.15 6.76 -5.94
C MET A 68 -1.08 6.19 -5.21
N VAL A 69 -1.47 6.72 -4.04
CA VAL A 69 -2.66 6.26 -3.31
C VAL A 69 -3.92 6.32 -4.19
N ARG A 70 -4.18 7.48 -4.83
CA ARG A 70 -5.32 7.67 -5.73
C ARG A 70 -5.25 6.75 -6.96
N MET A 71 -4.05 6.53 -7.49
CA MET A 71 -3.82 5.62 -8.62
C MET A 71 -4.21 4.17 -8.26
N PHE A 72 -3.89 3.68 -7.05
CA PHE A 72 -4.36 2.36 -6.60
C PHE A 72 -5.89 2.27 -6.54
N ALA A 73 -6.56 3.34 -6.11
CA ALA A 73 -8.02 3.40 -6.11
C ALA A 73 -8.60 3.35 -7.53
N GLU A 74 -8.00 4.09 -8.46
CA GLU A 74 -8.42 4.18 -9.86
C GLU A 74 -8.18 2.89 -10.65
N LYS A 75 -6.99 2.28 -10.53
CA LYS A 75 -6.56 1.15 -11.36
C LYS A 75 -7.00 -0.21 -10.84
N ALA A 76 -7.30 -0.33 -9.55
CA ALA A 76 -7.81 -1.55 -8.93
C ALA A 76 -9.12 -1.32 -8.16
N PRO A 77 -10.20 -0.89 -8.83
CA PRO A 77 -11.45 -0.52 -8.17
C PRO A 77 -12.22 -1.72 -7.58
N ASN A 78 -12.02 -2.94 -8.08
CA ASN A 78 -12.82 -4.11 -7.69
C ASN A 78 -12.20 -4.89 -6.52
N THR A 79 -10.90 -4.76 -6.30
CA THR A 79 -10.17 -5.48 -5.26
C THR A 79 -10.00 -4.61 -4.02
N LYS A 80 -10.18 -5.19 -2.83
CA LYS A 80 -9.97 -4.48 -1.57
C LYS A 80 -8.48 -4.12 -1.42
N LYS A 81 -8.20 -2.90 -0.99
CA LYS A 81 -6.85 -2.48 -0.64
C LYS A 81 -6.62 -2.83 0.83
N GLY A 82 -5.45 -3.40 1.11
CA GLY A 82 -5.00 -3.74 2.45
C GLY A 82 -3.70 -3.02 2.73
N VAL A 83 -3.61 -2.38 3.90
CA VAL A 83 -2.40 -1.67 4.33
C VAL A 83 -1.93 -2.27 5.65
N ILE A 84 -0.64 -2.61 5.71
CA ILE A 84 0.01 -2.97 6.97
C ILE A 84 0.44 -1.67 7.64
N LEU A 85 -0.22 -1.35 8.75
CA LEU A 85 0.06 -0.17 9.56
C LEU A 85 0.70 -0.59 10.88
N GLN A 86 1.53 0.30 11.41
CA GLN A 86 1.98 0.25 12.79
C GLN A 86 1.31 1.39 13.53
N PRO A 87 1.18 1.32 14.86
CA PRO A 87 0.59 2.41 15.60
C PRO A 87 1.41 3.69 15.42
N SER A 88 2.66 3.69 14.92
CA SER A 88 3.48 4.90 14.75
C SER A 88 3.77 5.26 13.29
N ILE A 89 4.05 6.54 13.04
CA ILE A 89 4.63 7.05 11.78
C ILE A 89 6.15 6.85 11.83
N PHE A 90 6.61 5.61 11.85
CA PHE A 90 8.05 5.31 11.91
C PHE A 90 8.78 5.84 10.65
N PRO A 91 9.91 6.58 10.77
CA PRO A 91 10.69 6.89 11.98
C PRO A 91 10.42 8.29 12.58
N PHE A 92 9.40 9.01 12.14
CA PHE A 92 9.09 10.38 12.61
C PHE A 92 8.65 10.40 14.08
N ASP A 93 8.06 9.32 14.57
CA ASP A 93 7.56 9.16 15.95
C ASP A 93 8.52 8.37 16.87
N LEU A 94 9.84 8.42 16.64
CA LEU A 94 10.82 7.70 17.49
C LEU A 94 10.84 8.17 18.95
N LEU A 95 10.33 9.37 19.23
CA LEU A 95 10.44 10.04 20.54
C LEU A 95 9.07 10.34 21.16
N ASP A 96 8.07 10.75 20.36
CA ASP A 96 6.72 11.03 20.84
C ASP A 96 5.69 10.51 19.84
N PHE A 97 4.76 9.71 20.35
CA PHE A 97 3.67 9.12 19.57
C PHE A 97 2.54 10.14 19.38
N ASN A 98 2.39 10.68 18.16
CA ASN A 98 1.33 11.63 17.85
C ASN A 98 0.11 10.91 17.27
N ARG A 99 -0.82 10.50 18.14
CA ARG A 99 -2.04 9.78 17.79
C ARG A 99 -2.85 10.50 16.70
N GLU A 100 -2.99 11.81 16.83
CA GLU A 100 -3.80 12.64 15.94
C GLU A 100 -3.23 12.62 14.51
N ALA A 101 -1.91 12.59 14.36
CA ALA A 101 -1.26 12.46 13.06
C ALA A 101 -1.51 11.08 12.43
N ILE A 102 -1.50 10.01 13.21
CA ILE A 102 -1.81 8.65 12.74
C ILE A 102 -3.27 8.55 12.32
N GLU A 103 -4.19 9.06 13.13
CA GLU A 103 -5.63 9.08 12.81
C GLU A 103 -5.93 9.92 11.57
N LEU A 104 -5.21 11.03 11.37
CA LEU A 104 -5.30 11.82 10.15
C LEU A 104 -4.77 11.02 8.94
N TYR A 105 -3.64 10.35 9.08
CA TYR A 105 -3.04 9.53 8.03
C TYR A 105 -3.98 8.42 7.56
N ASP A 106 -4.52 7.64 8.50
CA ASP A 106 -5.44 6.54 8.22
C ASP A 106 -6.72 7.04 7.56
N ARG A 107 -7.26 8.18 8.01
CA ARG A 107 -8.43 8.81 7.40
C ARG A 107 -8.17 9.22 5.96
N LEU A 108 -7.02 9.84 5.67
CA LEU A 108 -6.65 10.25 4.31
C LEU A 108 -6.46 9.05 3.38
N LEU A 109 -5.92 7.94 3.88
CA LEU A 109 -5.81 6.71 3.09
C LEU A 109 -7.20 6.21 2.67
N VAL A 110 -8.13 6.11 3.63
CA VAL A 110 -9.52 5.68 3.35
C VAL A 110 -10.23 6.65 2.41
N GLU A 111 -10.09 7.95 2.63
CA GLU A 111 -10.70 9.00 1.80
C GLU A 111 -10.22 8.93 0.34
N TYR A 112 -8.95 8.60 0.12
CA TYR A 112 -8.37 8.47 -1.21
C TYR A 112 -8.51 7.08 -1.83
N GLY A 113 -9.25 6.17 -1.18
CA GLY A 113 -9.65 4.88 -1.75
C GLY A 113 -8.64 3.75 -1.56
N ALA A 114 -7.75 3.88 -0.57
CA ALA A 114 -6.93 2.79 -0.06
C ALA A 114 -7.64 1.91 0.98
#